data_AF-A0A9W7D745-F1
#
_entry.id   AF-A0A9W7D745-F1
#
_cell.length_a   1.000
_cell.length_b   1.000
_cell.length_c   1.000
_cell.angle_alpha   90.00
_cell.angle_beta   90.00
_cell.angle_gamma   90.00
#
_symmetry.space_group_name_H-M   'P 1'
#
loop_
_entity.id
_entity.type
_entity.pdbx_description
1 polymer ?
#
loop_
_entity_poly.entity_id
_entity_poly.type
_entity_poly.pdbx_seq_one_letter_code
_entity_poly.pdbx_strand_id
1 'polypeptide(L)'
;MKYALAKFRVYLLGSRPFVVYTDHASLRTAIKSPQISQRMARCLSLFAEYNFQVEYKPGRLNVVADALSRRPDYAVHKTDANAIGVERTSTPSSSLLDDVRSAYANDADTKQLQVSSEAGQTPPCPSEAQDHLRVSRCPDFGTSGS
;
A
#
# COMPACT_ATOMS: atom_id res chain seq x y z
N MET A 1 -15.77 7.74 6.06
CA MET A 1 -16.49 7.86 4.77
C MET A 1 -15.97 6.91 3.69
N LYS A 2 -14.69 6.97 3.28
CA LYS A 2 -14.11 6.11 2.22
C LYS A 2 -14.47 4.62 2.34
N TYR A 3 -14.28 4.03 3.53
CA TYR A 3 -14.59 2.62 3.78
C TYR A 3 -16.06 2.28 3.52
N ALA A 4 -17.00 3.12 4.00
CA ALA A 4 -18.42 2.90 3.82
C ALA A 4 -18.81 2.91 2.33
N LEU A 5 -18.31 3.86 1.55
CA LEU A 5 -18.59 3.93 0.11
C LEU A 5 -18.04 2.72 -0.64
N ALA A 6 -16.84 2.26 -0.29
CA ALA A 6 -16.28 1.04 -0.87
C ALA A 6 -17.11 -0.21 -0.50
N LYS A 7 -17.54 -0.33 0.76
CA LYS A 7 -18.33 -1.47 1.25
C LYS A 7 -19.70 -1.55 0.59
N PHE A 8 -20.35 -0.41 0.37
CA PHE A 8 -21.67 -0.32 -0.24
C PHE A 8 -21.62 0.01 -1.73
N ARG A 9 -20.45 -0.10 -2.37
CA ARG A 9 -20.21 0.27 -3.77
C ARG A 9 -21.26 -0.30 -4.72
N VAL A 10 -21.64 -1.57 -4.55
CA VAL A 10 -22.64 -2.27 -5.38
C VAL A 10 -24.01 -1.60 -5.35
N TYR A 11 -24.37 -0.95 -4.24
CA TYR A 11 -25.67 -0.27 -4.08
C TYR A 11 -25.61 1.22 -4.41
N LEU A 12 -24.43 1.82 -4.31
CA LEU A 12 -24.22 3.26 -4.44
C LEU A 12 -23.72 3.67 -5.83
N LEU A 13 -23.24 2.72 -6.64
CA LEU A 13 -22.91 2.99 -8.04
C LEU A 13 -24.19 3.21 -8.84
N GLY A 14 -24.26 4.34 -9.55
CA GLY A 14 -25.36 4.66 -10.45
C GLY A 14 -25.70 6.14 -10.49
N SER A 15 -26.78 6.46 -11.19
CA SER A 15 -27.28 7.82 -11.39
C SER A 15 -28.15 8.35 -10.26
N ARG A 16 -28.55 7.50 -9.31
CA ARG A 16 -29.44 7.92 -8.21
C ARG A 16 -28.64 8.72 -7.17
N PRO A 17 -28.99 9.99 -6.92
CA PRO A 17 -28.34 10.77 -5.89
C PRO A 17 -28.70 10.25 -4.50
N PHE A 18 -27.74 10.22 -3.59
CA PHE A 18 -27.96 9.89 -2.18
C PHE A 18 -27.33 10.92 -1.24
N VAL A 19 -27.77 10.93 0.01
CA VAL A 19 -27.29 11.88 1.03
C VAL A 19 -26.45 11.13 2.06
N VAL A 20 -25.26 11.67 2.37
CA VAL A 20 -24.40 11.17 3.44
C VAL A 20 -24.41 12.16 4.60
N TYR A 21 -24.95 11.70 5.72
CA TYR A 21 -24.91 12.41 6.98
C TYR A 21 -23.57 12.18 7.70
N THR A 22 -22.87 13.24 8.05
CA THR A 22 -21.61 13.18 8.78
C THR A 22 -21.52 14.28 9.83
N ASP A 23 -20.88 13.98 10.95
CA ASP A 23 -20.47 14.94 11.97
C ASP A 23 -19.15 15.65 11.64
N HIS A 24 -18.59 15.42 10.45
CA HIS A 24 -17.34 16.04 10.03
C HIS A 24 -17.60 17.30 9.19
N ALA A 25 -17.71 18.45 9.85
CA ALA A 25 -18.06 19.73 9.21
C ALA A 25 -17.06 20.17 8.12
N SER A 26 -15.76 19.92 8.31
CA SER A 26 -14.72 20.28 7.34
C SER A 26 -14.85 19.50 6.02
N LEU A 27 -15.36 18.26 6.06
CA LEU A 27 -15.60 17.45 4.87
C LEU A 27 -16.72 18.04 4.00
N ARG A 28 -17.75 18.60 4.63
CA ARG A 28 -18.83 19.30 3.92
C ARG A 28 -18.29 20.46 3.10
N THR A 29 -17.36 21.24 3.68
CA THR A 29 -16.73 22.37 2.98
C THR A 29 -15.73 21.89 1.93
N ALA A 30 -14.93 20.86 2.22
CA ALA A 30 -13.93 20.32 1.30
C ALA A 30 -14.53 19.79 -0.01
N ILE A 31 -15.74 19.22 0.04
CA ILE A 31 -16.44 18.70 -1.15
C ILE A 31 -17.09 19.83 -1.96
N LYS A 32 -17.52 20.92 -1.30
CA LYS A 32 -18.18 22.07 -1.97
C LYS A 32 -17.18 23.11 -2.51
N SER A 33 -15.96 23.14 -1.98
CA SER A 33 -14.97 24.15 -2.36
C SER A 33 -14.43 23.91 -3.78
N PRO A 34 -14.46 24.90 -4.68
CA PRO A 34 -13.84 24.80 -6.00
C PRO A 34 -12.31 24.88 -5.94
N GLN A 35 -11.74 25.46 -4.86
CA GLN A 35 -10.30 25.54 -4.66
C GLN A 35 -9.88 24.54 -3.58
N ILE A 36 -9.28 23.44 -4.01
CA ILE A 36 -8.76 22.37 -3.16
C ILE A 36 -7.29 22.12 -3.47
N SER A 37 -6.49 21.81 -2.45
CA SER A 37 -5.08 21.46 -2.66
C SER A 37 -4.96 20.16 -3.44
N GLN A 38 -3.86 19.96 -4.17
CA GLN A 38 -3.64 18.74 -4.96
C GLN A 38 -3.71 17.46 -4.11
N ARG A 39 -3.22 17.52 -2.86
CA ARG A 39 -3.33 16.41 -1.90
C ARG A 39 -4.79 16.10 -1.57
N MET A 40 -5.60 17.14 -1.34
CA MET A 40 -7.03 17.00 -1.08
C MET A 40 -7.76 16.47 -2.31
N ALA A 41 -7.44 16.98 -3.50
CA ALA A 41 -8.00 16.50 -4.77
C ALA A 41 -7.75 15.00 -4.96
N ARG A 42 -6.51 14.52 -4.74
CA ARG A 42 -6.20 13.09 -4.79
C ARG A 42 -6.99 12.27 -3.77
N CYS A 43 -7.14 12.78 -2.55
CA CYS A 43 -7.99 12.15 -1.53
C CYS A 43 -9.47 12.12 -1.96
N LEU A 44 -9.92 13.17 -2.64
CA LEU A 44 -11.30 13.32 -3.07
C LEU A 44 -11.63 12.62 -4.40
N SER A 45 -10.62 12.24 -5.21
CA SER A 45 -10.83 11.55 -6.49
C SER A 45 -11.65 10.26 -6.34
N LEU A 46 -11.54 9.58 -5.21
CA LEU A 46 -12.31 8.37 -4.89
C LEU A 46 -13.82 8.64 -4.75
N PHE A 47 -14.20 9.87 -4.48
CA PHE A 47 -15.59 10.28 -4.33
C PHE A 47 -16.24 10.67 -5.66
N ALA A 48 -15.43 10.98 -6.69
CA ALA A 48 -15.94 11.45 -7.98
C ALA A 48 -16.78 10.42 -8.73
N GLU A 49 -16.64 9.13 -8.41
CA GLU A 49 -17.44 8.05 -9.00
C GLU A 49 -18.88 8.00 -8.46
N TYR A 50 -19.15 8.64 -7.32
CA TYR A 50 -20.44 8.55 -6.63
C TYR A 50 -21.23 9.86 -6.75
N ASN A 51 -22.51 9.74 -7.05
CA ASN A 51 -23.44 10.86 -7.06
C ASN A 51 -24.04 11.05 -5.65
N PHE A 52 -23.39 11.85 -4.80
CA PHE A 52 -23.89 12.09 -3.44
C PHE A 52 -23.79 13.55 -2.98
N GLN A 53 -24.60 13.86 -1.98
CA GLN A 53 -24.54 15.12 -1.24
C GLN A 53 -24.13 14.88 0.21
N VAL A 54 -23.38 15.81 0.78
CA VAL A 54 -22.95 15.72 2.19
C VAL A 54 -23.72 16.71 3.04
N GLU A 55 -24.38 16.18 4.05
CA GLU A 55 -25.09 16.95 5.06
C GLU A 55 -24.42 16.80 6.42
N TYR A 56 -24.24 17.93 7.09
CA TYR A 56 -23.68 17.92 8.44
C TYR A 56 -24.77 17.57 9.44
N LYS A 57 -24.50 16.56 10.28
CA LYS A 57 -25.33 16.18 11.41
C LYS A 57 -24.48 16.29 12.68
N PRO A 58 -24.84 17.11 13.68
CA PRO A 58 -24.09 17.21 14.92
C PRO A 58 -23.86 15.83 15.56
N GLY A 59 -22.66 15.60 16.10
CA GLY A 59 -22.29 14.30 16.69
C GLY A 59 -23.27 13.82 17.77
N ARG A 60 -23.85 14.74 18.55
CA ARG A 60 -24.90 14.44 19.55
C ARG A 60 -26.13 13.77 18.95
N LEU A 61 -26.45 14.03 17.69
CA LEU A 61 -27.56 13.41 16.96
C LEU A 61 -27.09 12.21 16.10
N ASN A 62 -25.78 11.98 16.03
CA ASN A 62 -25.16 10.90 15.26
C ASN A 62 -24.77 9.70 16.15
N VAL A 63 -25.50 9.49 17.25
CA VAL A 63 -25.17 8.52 18.31
C VAL A 63 -24.98 7.10 17.78
N VAL A 64 -25.82 6.65 16.84
CA VAL A 64 -25.72 5.29 16.27
C VAL A 64 -24.42 5.11 15.50
N ALA A 65 -24.08 6.07 14.62
CA ALA A 65 -22.86 5.98 13.84
C ALA A 65 -21.61 6.12 14.73
N ASP A 66 -21.66 7.02 15.73
CA ASP A 66 -20.58 7.19 16.70
C ASP A 66 -20.35 5.91 17.52
N ALA A 67 -21.43 5.30 18.06
CA ALA A 67 -21.35 4.04 18.79
C ALA A 67 -20.80 2.89 17.94
N LEU A 68 -21.27 2.75 16.69
CA LEU A 68 -20.75 1.74 15.76
C LEU A 68 -19.28 1.99 15.39
N SER A 69 -18.84 3.23 15.34
CA SER A 69 -17.44 3.57 15.04
C SER A 69 -16.48 3.32 16.19
N ARG A 70 -16.97 3.32 17.44
CA ARG A 70 -16.18 3.09 18.67
C ARG A 70 -16.18 1.63 19.14
N ARG A 71 -16.84 0.75 18.39
CA ARG A 71 -16.95 -0.68 18.71
C ARG A 71 -15.56 -1.33 18.75
N PRO A 72 -15.15 -1.94 19.89
CA PRO A 72 -13.80 -2.50 20.05
C PRO A 72 -13.54 -3.70 19.14
N ASP A 73 -14.58 -4.43 18.75
CA ASP A 73 -14.53 -5.51 17.75
C ASP A 73 -14.23 -5.01 16.33
N TYR A 74 -14.47 -3.73 16.06
CA TYR A 74 -14.17 -3.06 14.79
C TYR A 74 -12.88 -2.26 14.81
N ALA A 75 -12.23 -2.14 15.98
CA ALA A 75 -10.90 -1.58 16.06
C ALA A 75 -9.97 -2.54 15.32
N VAL A 76 -9.68 -2.23 14.05
CA VAL A 76 -8.58 -2.82 13.32
C VAL A 76 -7.41 -2.76 14.29
N HIS A 77 -6.91 -3.93 14.71
CA HIS A 77 -5.64 -4.01 15.41
C HIS A 77 -4.66 -3.28 14.49
N LYS A 78 -4.35 -2.04 14.82
CA LYS A 78 -3.17 -1.38 14.30
C LYS A 78 -2.04 -2.10 15.00
N THR A 79 -1.78 -3.34 14.60
CA THR A 79 -0.47 -3.93 14.78
C THR A 79 0.45 -2.92 14.12
N ASP A 80 1.27 -2.27 14.94
CA ASP A 80 2.25 -1.31 14.50
C ASP A 80 2.89 -1.85 13.23
N ALA A 81 2.95 -1.07 12.16
CA ALA A 81 3.48 -1.53 10.88
C ALA A 81 4.96 -1.95 10.94
N ASN A 82 5.59 -1.89 12.13
CA ASN A 82 6.92 -2.38 12.46
C ASN A 82 6.94 -3.64 13.35
N ALA A 83 5.80 -4.10 13.86
CA ALA A 83 5.70 -5.39 14.51
C ALA A 83 5.30 -6.42 13.45
N ILE A 84 6.27 -7.17 12.94
CA ILE A 84 5.99 -8.47 12.33
C ILE A 84 5.43 -9.34 13.47
N GLY A 85 4.12 -9.23 13.70
CA GLY A 85 3.40 -10.20 14.49
C GLY A 85 3.42 -11.49 13.70
N VAL A 86 4.35 -12.39 14.03
CA VAL A 86 4.22 -13.79 13.66
C VAL A 86 2.89 -14.24 14.25
N GLU A 87 1.86 -14.24 13.41
CA GLU A 87 0.65 -15.00 13.66
C GLU A 87 1.14 -16.39 14.06
N ARG A 88 0.77 -16.84 15.27
CA ARG A 88 1.19 -18.13 15.80
C ARG A 88 0.63 -19.22 14.89
N THR A 89 1.28 -19.51 13.77
CA THR A 89 1.38 -20.88 13.27
C THR A 89 2.01 -21.64 14.42
N SER A 90 1.22 -22.53 15.02
CA SER A 90 1.64 -23.48 16.03
C SER A 90 3.09 -23.87 15.80
N THR A 91 3.99 -23.47 16.71
CA THR A 91 5.36 -23.97 16.69
C THR A 91 5.24 -25.49 16.65
N PRO A 92 5.71 -26.17 15.58
CA PRO A 92 5.73 -27.61 15.58
C PRO A 92 6.50 -28.07 16.82
N SER A 93 6.09 -29.18 17.41
CA SER A 93 6.75 -29.70 18.61
C SER A 93 8.25 -29.83 18.34
N SER A 94 9.08 -29.54 19.34
CA SER A 94 10.54 -29.59 19.21
C SER A 94 11.01 -30.93 18.63
N SER A 95 10.34 -32.03 18.98
CA SER A 95 10.59 -33.36 18.44
C SER A 95 10.47 -33.44 16.90
N LEU A 96 9.48 -32.77 16.31
CA LEU A 96 9.29 -32.77 14.86
C LEU A 96 10.40 -32.00 14.14
N LEU A 97 10.88 -30.92 14.76
CA LEU A 97 11.99 -30.14 14.21
C LEU A 97 13.32 -30.92 14.30
N ASP A 98 13.52 -31.69 15.36
CA ASP A 98 14.70 -32.55 15.51
C ASP A 98 14.69 -33.70 14.50
N ASP A 99 13.53 -34.32 14.25
CA ASP A 99 13.35 -35.37 13.25
C ASP A 99 13.66 -34.86 11.84
N VAL A 100 13.10 -33.70 11.46
CA VAL A 100 13.39 -33.04 10.18
C VAL A 100 14.88 -32.71 10.07
N ARG A 101 15.49 -32.16 11.13
CA ARG A 101 16.92 -31.81 11.12
C ARG A 101 17.80 -33.05 10.96
N SER A 102 17.44 -34.17 11.58
CA SER A 102 18.19 -35.42 11.47
C SER A 102 18.07 -36.06 10.08
N ALA A 103 16.88 -36.00 9.47
CA ALA A 103 16.63 -36.53 8.14
C ALA A 103 17.47 -35.82 7.06
N TYR A 104 17.68 -34.51 7.23
CA TYR A 104 18.44 -33.69 6.28
C TYR A 104 19.90 -33.45 6.66
N ALA A 105 20.41 -34.02 7.76
CA ALA A 105 21.78 -33.81 8.23
C ALA A 105 22.87 -34.29 7.26
N ASN A 106 22.52 -35.28 6.42
CA ASN A 106 23.45 -35.91 5.48
C ASN A 106 23.15 -35.61 4.00
N ASP A 107 22.12 -34.80 3.73
CA ASP A 107 21.77 -34.42 2.37
C ASP A 107 22.80 -33.40 1.83
N ALA A 108 23.29 -33.64 0.62
CA ALA A 108 24.33 -32.82 -0.01
C ALA A 108 23.77 -31.47 -0.48
N ASP A 109 22.48 -31.44 -0.83
CA ASP A 109 21.82 -30.25 -1.37
C ASP A 109 21.48 -29.24 -0.27
N THR A 110 21.16 -29.69 0.95
CA THR A 110 20.94 -28.80 2.10
C THR A 110 22.25 -28.18 2.61
N LYS A 111 23.38 -28.89 2.51
CA LYS A 111 24.71 -28.33 2.85
C LYS A 111 25.11 -27.18 1.93
N GLN A 112 24.76 -27.23 0.64
CA GLN A 112 24.99 -26.13 -0.31
C GLN A 112 24.23 -24.85 0.07
N LEU A 113 22.98 -24.98 0.51
CA LEU A 113 22.16 -23.84 0.92
C LEU A 113 22.62 -23.22 2.25
N GLN A 114 23.16 -24.04 3.16
CA GLN A 114 23.70 -23.55 4.43
C GLN A 114 24.97 -22.71 4.22
N VAL A 115 25.88 -23.17 3.36
CA VAL A 115 27.09 -22.42 2.94
C VAL A 115 26.74 -21.09 2.25
N SER A 116 25.67 -21.08 1.44
CA SER A 116 25.21 -19.88 0.74
C SER A 116 24.60 -18.82 1.65
N SER A 117 24.11 -19.22 2.84
CA SER A 117 23.53 -18.30 3.83
C SER A 117 24.57 -17.63 4.74
N GLU A 118 25.76 -18.23 4.87
CA GLU A 118 26.89 -17.65 5.62
C GLU A 118 27.73 -16.69 4.77
N ALA A 119 27.64 -16.78 3.43
CA ALA A 119 28.23 -15.83 2.48
C ALA A 119 27.37 -14.56 2.31
N GLY A 120 27.12 -13.85 3.41
CA GLY A 120 26.50 -12.52 3.40
C GLY A 120 27.44 -11.47 2.79
N GLN A 121 27.53 -11.42 1.45
CA GLN A 121 28.17 -10.32 0.74
C GLN A 121 27.28 -9.88 -0.43
N THR A 122 26.57 -8.77 -0.22
CA THR A 122 25.85 -8.06 -1.29
C THR A 122 26.85 -7.52 -2.32
N PRO A 123 26.68 -7.80 -3.62
CA PRO A 123 27.52 -7.18 -4.64
C PRO A 123 27.28 -5.66 -4.67
N PRO A 124 28.32 -4.81 -4.80
CA PRO A 124 28.13 -3.37 -4.92
C PRO A 124 27.46 -3.01 -6.26
N CYS A 125 26.49 -2.08 -6.19
CA CYS A 125 25.80 -1.51 -7.35
C CYS A 125 26.79 -0.94 -8.38
N PRO A 126 26.59 -1.16 -9.68
CA PRO A 126 27.45 -0.59 -10.71
C PRO A 126 27.01 0.84 -11.01
N SER A 127 27.44 1.80 -10.20
CA SER A 127 27.32 3.22 -10.54
C SER A 127 28.55 4.00 -10.09
N GLU A 128 29.73 3.56 -10.54
CA GLU A 128 30.95 4.38 -10.55
C GLU A 128 32.04 3.67 -11.37
N ALA A 129 31.94 3.81 -12.69
CA ALA A 129 33.06 3.61 -13.59
C ALA A 129 33.19 4.88 -14.46
N GLN A 130 33.79 5.91 -13.87
CA GLN A 130 34.53 6.89 -14.66
C GLN A 130 35.80 6.18 -15.12
N ASP A 131 36.04 6.06 -16.42
CA ASP A 131 36.87 7.03 -17.15
C ASP A 131 37.36 6.43 -18.50
N HIS A 132 37.55 7.34 -19.47
CA HIS A 132 38.38 7.19 -20.67
C HIS A 132 37.92 6.26 -21.81
N LEU A 133 37.30 6.83 -22.86
CA LEU A 133 37.85 6.75 -24.23
C LEU A 133 37.19 7.73 -25.23
N ARG A 134 37.94 8.79 -25.56
CA ARG A 134 38.15 9.38 -26.90
C ARG A 134 36.97 9.32 -27.89
N VAL A 135 36.26 10.45 -28.04
CA VAL A 135 35.40 10.73 -29.19
C VAL A 135 36.29 10.82 -30.45
N SER A 136 36.36 9.73 -31.22
CA SER A 136 36.86 9.73 -32.58
C SER A 136 35.76 10.24 -33.52
N ARG A 137 36.02 11.39 -34.15
CA ARG A 137 35.29 11.93 -35.30
C ARG A 137 35.06 10.85 -36.36
N CYS A 138 33.81 10.70 -36.81
CA CYS A 138 33.48 10.11 -38.10
C CYS A 138 33.18 11.24 -39.11
N PRO A 139 33.38 11.02 -40.43
CA PRO A 139 33.63 12.07 -41.40
C PRO A 139 32.36 12.61 -42.09
N ASP A 140 32.41 13.89 -42.45
CA ASP A 140 31.44 14.60 -43.28
C ASP A 140 31.36 13.98 -44.68
N PHE A 141 30.18 13.52 -45.08
CA PHE A 141 29.87 13.15 -46.46
C PHE A 141 29.15 14.33 -47.13
N GLY A 142 29.89 15.11 -47.90
CA GLY A 142 29.34 16.06 -48.85
C GLY A 142 29.14 15.42 -50.21
N THR A 143 28.03 15.70 -50.87
CA THR A 143 27.88 15.57 -52.33
C THR A 143 27.17 16.79 -52.90
N SER A 144 27.88 17.44 -53.82
CA SER A 144 27.46 18.37 -54.88
C SER A 144 26.07 18.05 -55.46
N GLY A 145 25.22 19.00 -55.83
CA GLY A 145 25.46 20.05 -56.82
C GLY A 145 24.85 19.64 -58.16
N SER A 146 23.78 20.32 -58.59
CA SER A 146 23.26 20.41 -59.96
C SER A 146 22.37 21.64 -60.04
#